data_AF-X0WUZ7-F1
#
_entry.id   AF-X0WUZ7-F1
#
_cell.length_a   1.000
_cell.length_b   1.000
_cell.length_c   1.000
_cell.angle_alpha   90.00
_cell.angle_beta   90.00
_cell.angle_gamma   90.00
#
_symmetry.space_group_name_H-M   'P 1'
#
loop_
_entity.id
_entity.type
_entity.pdbx_description
1 polymer ?
#
loop_
_entity_poly.entity_id
_entity_poly.type
_entity_poly.pdbx_seq_one_letter_code
_entity_poly.pdbx_strand_id
1 'polypeptide(L)'
;LGFYNSVGGALSDMIAHLMQPLRAISGYASAAEMLSNLRIRGVQRAQYRVGPSVLASRERPFVGEYTAQDADNELLEDTETFGVVELQFIAGDWTNVDVLIRTGKGVWPESKVLKVYGSRTDEGIEVVTFNIAEKYFQVGVEVADEQGTRIEPIMKSEEFHVRVNGGEVTTDAEEYVVIFKGLCGWWTPDPRYFPPVSEAAKVYEFFRSALVRERFSGAITTKYDAYGGCPL
;
A
#
# COMPACT_ATOMS: atom_id res chain seq x y z
N LEU A 1 -14.18 -9.39 -9.74
CA LEU A 1 -14.18 -8.02 -10.31
C LEU A 1 -15.26 -7.15 -9.70
N GLY A 2 -16.52 -7.60 -9.68
CA GLY A 2 -17.63 -6.86 -9.05
C GLY A 2 -17.33 -6.30 -7.65
N PHE A 3 -16.73 -7.11 -6.75
CA PHE A 3 -16.32 -6.64 -5.43
C PHE A 3 -15.24 -5.54 -5.49
N TYR A 4 -14.16 -5.73 -6.25
CA TYR A 4 -13.04 -4.79 -6.33
C TYR A 4 -13.42 -3.44 -6.97
N ASN A 5 -14.28 -3.47 -8.00
CA ASN A 5 -14.90 -2.26 -8.55
C ASN A 5 -15.81 -1.58 -7.53
N SER A 6 -16.61 -2.34 -6.78
CA SER A 6 -17.51 -1.79 -5.77
C SER A 6 -16.79 -1.20 -4.55
N VAL A 7 -15.60 -1.72 -4.22
CA VAL A 7 -14.73 -1.17 -3.16
C VAL A 7 -14.04 0.10 -3.63
N GLY A 8 -13.93 0.31 -4.95
CA GLY A 8 -13.35 1.50 -5.54
C GLY A 8 -11.83 1.39 -5.71
N GLY A 9 -11.34 0.24 -6.18
CA GLY A 9 -9.98 0.09 -6.69
C GLY A 9 -8.89 -0.20 -5.65
N ALA A 10 -7.64 -0.20 -6.10
CA ALA A 10 -6.47 -0.59 -5.30
C ALA A 10 -6.31 0.23 -4.03
N LEU A 11 -6.52 1.55 -4.11
CA LEU A 11 -6.34 2.43 -2.96
C LEU A 11 -7.35 2.08 -1.89
N SER A 12 -8.63 2.03 -2.24
CA SER A 12 -9.68 1.69 -1.30
C SER A 12 -9.48 0.29 -0.70
N ASP A 13 -9.10 -0.70 -1.53
CA ASP A 13 -8.83 -2.08 -1.09
C ASP A 13 -7.75 -2.16 0.00
N MET A 14 -6.71 -1.31 -0.06
CA MET A 14 -5.49 -1.50 0.75
C MET A 14 -5.20 -0.39 1.78
N ILE A 15 -5.78 0.81 1.67
CA ILE A 15 -5.36 1.96 2.49
C ILE A 15 -5.60 1.71 3.98
N ALA A 16 -6.72 1.10 4.35
CA ALA A 16 -7.02 0.81 5.76
C ALA A 16 -6.00 -0.17 6.37
N HIS A 17 -5.52 -1.11 5.56
CA HIS A 17 -4.49 -2.07 5.95
C HIS A 17 -3.12 -1.41 6.09
N LEU A 18 -2.74 -0.56 5.12
CA LEU A 18 -1.46 0.14 5.14
C LEU A 18 -1.37 1.25 6.20
N MET A 19 -2.50 1.75 6.71
CA MET A 19 -2.53 2.71 7.81
C MET A 19 -2.34 2.07 9.20
N GLN A 20 -2.49 0.75 9.33
CA GLN A 20 -2.30 0.07 10.62
C GLN A 20 -0.83 0.05 11.08
N PRO A 21 0.15 -0.35 10.24
CA PRO A 21 1.56 -0.25 10.62
C PRO A 21 1.96 1.19 10.95
N LEU A 22 1.40 2.17 10.22
CA LEU A 22 1.67 3.58 10.50
C LEU A 22 1.20 3.99 11.90
N ARG A 23 -0.03 3.61 12.29
CA ARG A 23 -0.54 3.87 13.64
C ARG A 23 0.32 3.18 14.70
N ALA A 24 0.72 1.93 14.44
CA ALA A 24 1.54 1.15 15.36
C ALA A 24 2.88 1.83 15.68
N ILE A 25 3.60 2.30 14.66
CA ILE A 25 4.91 2.94 14.86
C ILE A 25 4.79 4.37 15.39
N SER A 26 3.70 5.07 15.06
CA SER A 26 3.49 6.44 15.52
C SER A 26 2.99 6.53 16.95
N GLY A 27 2.48 5.43 17.51
CA GLY A 27 2.13 5.32 18.92
C GLY A 27 0.80 5.99 19.30
N TYR A 28 0.03 6.49 18.34
CA TYR A 28 -1.29 7.09 18.60
C TYR A 28 -2.26 6.06 19.19
N ALA A 29 -3.09 6.51 20.13
CA ALA A 29 -4.02 5.63 20.84
C ALA A 29 -5.22 5.22 19.98
N SER A 30 -5.58 6.03 18.98
CA SER A 30 -6.70 5.75 18.08
C SER A 30 -6.41 6.20 16.64
N ALA A 31 -7.16 5.67 15.67
CA ALA A 31 -7.07 6.16 14.29
C ALA A 31 -7.55 7.62 14.21
N ALA A 32 -8.59 7.99 14.95
CA ALA A 32 -9.10 9.36 14.95
C ALA A 32 -8.04 10.40 15.36
N GLU A 33 -7.27 10.08 16.41
CA GLU A 33 -6.17 10.92 16.88
C GLU A 33 -5.07 11.06 15.82
N MET A 34 -4.60 9.94 15.25
CA MET A 34 -3.60 9.96 14.19
C MET A 34 -4.07 10.76 12.96
N LEU A 35 -5.30 10.52 12.50
CA LEU A 35 -5.86 11.16 11.32
C LEU A 35 -6.05 12.68 11.52
N SER A 36 -6.33 13.14 12.74
CA SER A 36 -6.40 14.58 13.05
C SER A 36 -5.06 15.30 12.94
N ASN A 37 -3.95 14.55 12.97
CA ASN A 37 -2.59 15.06 12.81
C ASN A 37 -2.04 14.84 11.39
N LEU A 38 -2.82 14.30 10.46
CA LEU A 38 -2.39 14.00 9.10
C LEU A 38 -3.13 14.87 8.08
N ARG A 39 -2.43 15.20 6.98
CA ARG A 39 -3.05 15.72 5.76
C ARG A 39 -2.69 14.85 4.55
N ILE A 40 -3.61 14.77 3.61
CA ILE A 40 -3.34 14.23 2.27
C ILE A 40 -2.73 15.36 1.43
N ARG A 41 -1.53 15.11 0.89
CA ARG A 41 -0.80 16.04 0.02
C ARG A 41 -1.09 15.80 -1.46
N GLY A 42 -1.26 14.54 -1.83
CA GLY A 42 -1.47 14.14 -3.22
C GLY A 42 -2.00 12.73 -3.32
N VAL A 43 -2.70 12.46 -4.42
CA VAL A 43 -3.19 11.14 -4.77
C VAL A 43 -2.96 10.96 -6.26
N GLN A 44 -2.40 9.82 -6.64
CA GLN A 44 -2.18 9.47 -8.04
C GLN A 44 -2.80 8.10 -8.29
N ARG A 45 -3.40 7.93 -9.47
CA ARG A 45 -4.15 6.72 -9.85
C ARG A 45 -3.67 6.26 -11.22
N ALA A 46 -3.50 4.95 -11.38
CA ALA A 46 -3.13 4.31 -12.63
C ALA A 46 -3.89 3.00 -12.81
N GLN A 47 -3.99 2.54 -14.06
CA GLN A 47 -4.67 1.29 -14.38
C GLN A 47 -3.82 0.42 -15.31
N TYR A 48 -3.76 -0.89 -15.04
CA TYR A 48 -3.00 -1.80 -15.87
C TYR A 48 -3.73 -2.08 -17.19
N ARG A 49 -2.94 -2.35 -18.22
CA ARG A 49 -3.37 -2.90 -19.51
C ARG A 49 -2.58 -4.16 -19.83
N VAL A 50 -3.02 -4.92 -20.82
CA VAL A 50 -2.22 -6.04 -21.34
C VAL A 50 -1.07 -5.46 -22.16
N GLY A 51 0.14 -5.59 -21.65
CA GLY A 51 1.37 -5.20 -22.35
C GLY A 51 2.14 -6.39 -22.93
N PRO A 52 3.22 -6.14 -23.69
CA PRO A 52 4.08 -7.19 -24.27
C PRO A 52 4.66 -8.15 -23.23
N SER A 53 4.89 -7.65 -22.01
CA SER A 53 5.36 -8.41 -20.84
C SER A 53 4.41 -9.53 -20.41
N VAL A 54 3.10 -9.34 -20.57
CA VAL A 54 2.09 -10.37 -20.29
C VAL A 54 2.15 -11.48 -21.34
N LEU A 55 2.30 -11.11 -22.62
CA LEU A 55 2.37 -12.04 -23.75
C LEU A 55 3.65 -12.88 -23.75
N ALA A 56 4.74 -12.35 -23.18
CA ALA A 56 6.02 -13.04 -23.08
C ALA A 56 6.13 -13.97 -21.87
N SER A 57 5.22 -13.89 -20.89
CA SER A 57 5.29 -14.67 -19.66
C SER A 57 4.68 -16.06 -19.84
N ARG A 58 5.51 -17.11 -19.72
CA ARG A 58 5.05 -18.52 -19.73
C ARG A 58 4.69 -19.05 -18.34
N GLU A 59 5.09 -18.35 -17.29
CA GLU A 59 5.02 -18.82 -15.89
C GLU A 59 3.99 -18.05 -15.06
N ARG A 60 3.43 -16.94 -15.57
CA ARG A 60 2.47 -16.10 -14.84
C ARG A 60 1.05 -16.35 -15.33
N PRO A 61 0.04 -16.31 -14.44
CA PRO A 61 -1.36 -16.37 -14.85
C PRO A 61 -1.64 -15.29 -15.89
N PHE A 62 -2.35 -15.63 -16.97
CA PHE A 62 -2.79 -14.63 -17.93
C PHE A 62 -3.78 -13.68 -17.25
N VAL A 63 -3.44 -12.39 -17.22
CA VAL A 63 -4.35 -11.34 -16.77
C VAL A 63 -4.82 -10.63 -18.03
N GLY A 64 -6.11 -10.79 -18.38
CA GLY A 64 -6.73 -10.03 -19.47
C GLY A 64 -6.74 -8.53 -19.18
N GLU A 65 -7.10 -7.69 -20.13
CA GLU A 65 -7.17 -6.24 -19.89
C GLU A 65 -8.23 -5.94 -18.83
N TYR A 66 -7.93 -5.09 -17.84
CA TYR A 66 -8.84 -4.85 -16.72
C TYR A 66 -10.25 -4.45 -17.19
N THR A 67 -10.31 -3.54 -18.17
CA THR A 67 -11.54 -3.05 -18.80
C THR A 67 -12.25 -4.11 -19.65
N ALA A 68 -11.56 -5.15 -20.10
CA ALA A 68 -12.14 -6.25 -20.89
C ALA A 68 -12.66 -7.40 -20.02
N GLN A 69 -12.36 -7.41 -18.71
CA GLN A 69 -12.75 -8.50 -17.82
C GLN A 69 -14.20 -8.42 -17.32
N ASP A 70 -14.89 -7.28 -17.48
CA ASP A 70 -16.28 -7.08 -17.02
C ASP A 70 -16.99 -5.98 -17.84
N ALA A 71 -17.11 -6.18 -19.16
CA ALA A 71 -17.52 -5.16 -20.14
C ALA A 71 -18.85 -4.42 -19.85
N ASP A 72 -19.72 -4.99 -19.00
CA ASP A 72 -20.99 -4.40 -18.59
C ASP A 72 -20.87 -3.47 -17.36
N ASN A 73 -19.66 -3.28 -16.83
CA ASN A 73 -19.41 -2.53 -15.60
C ASN A 73 -18.88 -1.12 -15.88
N GLU A 74 -19.78 -0.14 -15.84
CA GLU A 74 -19.49 1.28 -16.09
C GLU A 74 -18.42 1.88 -15.15
N LEU A 75 -18.13 1.24 -14.01
CA LEU A 75 -17.13 1.69 -13.05
C LEU A 75 -15.69 1.32 -13.46
N LEU A 76 -15.50 0.50 -14.49
CA LEU A 76 -14.19 -0.02 -14.87
C LEU A 76 -13.21 1.06 -15.32
N GLU A 77 -13.66 2.03 -16.10
CA GLU A 77 -12.76 3.06 -16.66
C GLU A 77 -12.15 3.96 -15.58
N ASP A 78 -12.89 4.14 -14.48
CA ASP A 78 -12.51 5.01 -13.35
C ASP A 78 -11.93 4.26 -12.14
N THR A 79 -11.90 2.92 -12.19
CA THR A 79 -11.37 2.10 -11.10
C THR A 79 -9.88 1.87 -11.27
N GLU A 80 -9.08 2.42 -10.36
CA GLU A 80 -7.64 2.28 -10.39
C GLU A 80 -7.21 0.87 -9.95
N THR A 81 -6.23 0.31 -10.66
CA THR A 81 -5.58 -0.94 -10.26
C THR A 81 -4.24 -0.68 -9.60
N PHE A 82 -3.78 0.57 -9.60
CA PHE A 82 -2.61 1.05 -8.88
C PHE A 82 -2.86 2.48 -8.40
N GLY A 83 -2.36 2.83 -7.23
CA GLY A 83 -2.39 4.19 -6.76
C GLY A 83 -1.32 4.50 -5.74
N VAL A 84 -1.07 5.79 -5.61
CA VAL A 84 -0.14 6.38 -4.66
C VAL A 84 -0.89 7.44 -3.86
N VAL A 85 -0.69 7.46 -2.55
CA VAL A 85 -1.16 8.54 -1.68
C VAL A 85 0.01 9.08 -0.89
N GLU A 86 0.19 10.39 -1.00
CA GLU A 86 1.16 11.15 -0.23
C GLU A 86 0.45 11.79 0.95
N LEU A 87 0.99 11.53 2.13
CA LEU A 87 0.52 12.00 3.42
C LEU A 87 1.63 12.79 4.10
N GLN A 88 1.25 13.70 4.98
CA GLN A 88 2.20 14.36 5.86
C GLN A 88 1.57 14.64 7.22
N PHE A 89 2.33 14.39 8.27
CA PHE A 89 1.95 14.80 9.62
C PHE A 89 2.09 16.33 9.76
N ILE A 90 1.04 16.98 10.22
CA ILE A 90 0.95 18.45 10.36
C ILE A 90 1.01 18.94 11.81
N ALA A 91 0.96 18.01 12.76
CA ALA A 91 0.98 18.28 14.19
C ALA A 91 1.50 17.06 14.97
N GLY A 92 1.88 17.29 16.22
CA GLY A 92 2.44 16.27 17.13
C GLY A 92 3.92 15.99 16.91
N ASP A 93 4.42 14.93 17.53
CA ASP A 93 5.85 14.56 17.51
C ASP A 93 6.35 14.15 16.11
N TRP A 94 5.41 13.83 15.21
CA TRP A 94 5.68 13.43 13.84
C TRP A 94 5.60 14.59 12.85
N THR A 95 5.45 15.85 13.30
CA THR A 95 5.25 17.01 12.40
C THR A 95 6.31 17.08 11.28
N ASN A 96 5.84 17.26 10.04
CA ASN A 96 6.60 17.25 8.78
C ASN A 96 7.16 15.90 8.31
N VAL A 97 6.84 14.79 8.99
CA VAL A 97 7.14 13.45 8.48
C VAL A 97 6.23 13.15 7.29
N ASP A 98 6.84 12.84 6.14
CA ASP A 98 6.15 12.44 4.92
C ASP A 98 5.91 10.93 4.94
N VAL A 99 4.73 10.52 4.48
CA VAL A 99 4.32 9.13 4.39
C VAL A 99 3.80 8.85 2.99
N LEU A 100 4.32 7.79 2.37
CA LEU A 100 3.94 7.37 1.03
C LEU A 100 3.25 6.00 1.11
N ILE A 101 2.00 5.94 0.66
CA ILE A 101 1.27 4.70 0.48
C ILE A 101 1.28 4.40 -1.01
N ARG A 102 1.71 3.19 -1.38
CA ARG A 102 1.69 2.71 -2.76
C ARG A 102 1.07 1.33 -2.79
N THR A 103 0.07 1.15 -3.64
CA THR A 103 -0.57 -0.15 -3.80
C THR A 103 -1.03 -0.39 -5.23
N GLY A 104 -0.91 -1.62 -5.71
CA GLY A 104 -1.53 -2.00 -6.97
C GLY A 104 -1.36 -3.46 -7.36
N LYS A 105 -2.23 -3.89 -8.27
CA LYS A 105 -2.29 -5.21 -8.89
C LYS A 105 -1.61 -5.17 -10.25
N GLY A 106 -1.06 -6.31 -10.69
CA GLY A 106 -0.43 -6.41 -12.01
C GLY A 106 0.87 -5.59 -12.16
N VAL A 107 1.51 -5.18 -11.06
CA VAL A 107 2.89 -4.66 -11.07
C VAL A 107 3.84 -5.76 -10.59
N TRP A 108 5.09 -5.78 -11.07
CA TRP A 108 6.10 -6.73 -10.57
C TRP A 108 7.31 -6.02 -9.95
N PRO A 109 7.66 -6.32 -8.68
CA PRO A 109 6.89 -7.15 -7.74
C PRO A 109 5.51 -6.53 -7.40
N GLU A 110 4.58 -7.35 -6.91
CA GLU A 110 3.26 -6.86 -6.48
C GLU A 110 3.43 -5.81 -5.39
N SER A 111 2.65 -4.72 -5.46
CA SER A 111 2.90 -3.55 -4.63
C SER A 111 1.81 -3.39 -3.58
N LYS A 112 2.16 -3.59 -2.31
CA LYS A 112 1.37 -3.22 -1.13
C LYS A 112 2.31 -2.61 -0.10
N VAL A 113 2.74 -1.38 -0.36
CA VAL A 113 3.89 -0.76 0.31
C VAL A 113 3.47 0.51 1.06
N LEU A 114 3.94 0.64 2.29
CA LEU A 114 3.96 1.88 3.06
C LEU A 114 5.43 2.29 3.25
N LYS A 115 5.79 3.52 2.90
CA LYS A 115 7.06 4.13 3.26
C LYS A 115 6.82 5.32 4.18
N VAL A 116 7.68 5.47 5.18
CA VAL A 116 7.66 6.58 6.14
C VAL A 116 9.04 7.22 6.11
N TYR A 117 9.09 8.50 5.75
CA TYR A 117 10.30 9.26 5.53
C TYR A 117 10.67 10.06 6.78
N GLY A 118 11.76 9.65 7.41
CA GLY A 118 12.34 10.31 8.57
C GLY A 118 13.21 11.50 8.20
N SER A 119 14.17 11.79 9.08
CA SER A 119 15.06 12.92 8.89
C SER A 119 16.08 12.65 7.79
N ARG A 120 16.53 13.73 7.14
CA ARG A 120 17.71 13.66 6.27
C ARG A 120 18.96 13.59 7.16
N THR A 121 19.79 12.59 6.91
CA THR A 121 21.12 12.38 7.50
C THR A 121 22.19 12.73 6.47
N ASP A 122 23.47 12.68 6.86
CA ASP A 122 24.59 12.81 5.94
C ASP A 122 24.66 11.67 4.90
N GLU A 123 24.01 10.55 5.21
CA GLU A 123 24.00 9.34 4.38
C GLU A 123 22.79 9.29 3.43
N GLY A 124 21.74 10.08 3.66
CA GLY A 124 20.52 10.11 2.83
C GLY A 124 19.27 10.43 3.63
N ILE A 125 18.11 9.89 3.25
CA ILE A 125 16.87 10.05 4.04
C ILE A 125 16.56 8.74 4.76
N GLU A 126 16.33 8.77 6.07
CA GLU A 126 15.89 7.57 6.79
C GLU A 126 14.50 7.16 6.30
N VAL A 127 14.34 5.87 5.96
CA VAL A 127 13.07 5.34 5.48
C VAL A 127 12.73 4.05 6.21
N VAL A 128 11.52 4.01 6.76
CA VAL A 128 10.88 2.77 7.19
C VAL A 128 9.96 2.30 6.08
N THR A 129 10.17 1.07 5.59
CA THR A 129 9.31 0.46 4.57
C THR A 129 8.59 -0.75 5.13
N PHE A 130 7.29 -0.82 4.94
CA PHE A 130 6.48 -2.02 5.15
C PHE A 130 6.01 -2.51 3.79
N ASN A 131 6.40 -3.72 3.41
CA ASN A 131 5.95 -4.34 2.16
C ASN A 131 5.10 -5.56 2.50
N ILE A 132 3.77 -5.37 2.46
CA ILE A 132 2.79 -6.42 2.78
C ILE A 132 2.86 -7.56 1.75
N ALA A 133 3.05 -7.23 0.47
CA ALA A 133 3.11 -8.23 -0.59
C ALA A 133 4.33 -9.16 -0.43
N GLU A 134 5.49 -8.60 -0.09
CA GLU A 134 6.74 -9.36 0.12
C GLU A 134 6.99 -9.71 1.60
N LYS A 135 6.01 -9.47 2.48
CA LYS A 135 6.01 -9.89 3.89
C LYS A 135 7.24 -9.48 4.71
N TYR A 136 7.78 -8.28 4.48
CA TYR A 136 8.88 -7.73 5.28
C TYR A 136 8.62 -6.31 5.75
N PHE A 137 9.36 -5.92 6.79
CA PHE A 137 9.64 -4.52 7.06
C PHE A 137 11.15 -4.27 7.00
N GLN A 138 11.53 -3.06 6.65
CA GLN A 138 12.93 -2.64 6.65
C GLN A 138 13.06 -1.21 7.17
N VAL A 139 14.20 -0.94 7.77
CA VAL A 139 14.71 0.40 8.05
C VAL A 139 15.96 0.56 7.22
N GLY A 140 16.04 1.65 6.47
CA GLY A 140 17.18 1.92 5.61
C GLY A 140 17.34 3.39 5.33
N VAL A 141 18.30 3.69 4.46
CA VAL A 141 18.57 5.03 3.98
C VAL A 141 18.25 5.08 2.49
N GLU A 142 17.36 5.98 2.12
CA GLU A 142 17.10 6.28 0.72
C GLU A 142 18.24 7.14 0.18
N VAL A 143 18.94 6.60 -0.81
CA VAL A 143 20.05 7.22 -1.53
C VAL A 143 19.68 7.36 -3.00
N ALA A 144 20.06 8.50 -3.58
CA ALA A 144 19.94 8.75 -5.00
C ALA A 144 21.30 8.57 -5.67
N ASP A 145 21.36 7.75 -6.70
CA ASP A 145 22.52 7.53 -7.56
C ASP A 145 22.18 7.79 -9.04
N GLU A 146 23.15 7.55 -9.93
CA GLU A 146 22.96 7.74 -11.38
C GLU A 146 21.92 6.79 -12.00
N GLN A 147 21.59 5.69 -11.33
CA GLN A 147 20.58 4.71 -11.77
C GLN A 147 19.19 4.99 -11.16
N GLY A 148 19.09 5.88 -10.18
CA GLY A 148 17.84 6.34 -9.59
C GLY A 148 17.89 6.34 -8.07
N THR A 149 16.72 6.18 -7.46
CA THR A 149 16.59 6.15 -6.00
C THR A 149 16.50 4.71 -5.50
N ARG A 150 17.38 4.32 -4.57
CA ARG A 150 17.37 3.01 -3.91
C ARG A 150 17.36 3.17 -2.39
N ILE A 151 16.86 2.15 -1.70
CA ILE A 151 16.94 2.08 -0.24
C ILE A 151 18.06 1.12 0.11
N GLU A 152 19.09 1.62 0.79
CA GLU A 152 20.13 0.80 1.40
C GLU A 152 19.63 0.31 2.77
N PRO A 153 19.38 -1.00 2.94
CA PRO A 153 18.81 -1.51 4.18
C PRO A 153 19.87 -1.50 5.30
N ILE A 154 19.56 -0.84 6.41
CA ILE A 154 20.30 -0.98 7.68
C ILE A 154 19.81 -2.25 8.39
N MET A 155 18.50 -2.44 8.40
CA MET A 155 17.82 -3.59 8.97
C MET A 155 16.72 -4.01 8.01
N LYS A 156 16.64 -5.31 7.73
CA LYS A 156 15.51 -5.92 7.03
C LYS A 156 15.08 -7.14 7.82
N SER A 157 13.78 -7.26 8.05
CA SER A 157 13.24 -8.46 8.67
C SER A 157 13.39 -9.64 7.74
N GLU A 158 13.59 -10.84 8.29
CA GLU A 158 13.48 -12.07 7.49
C GLU A 158 12.08 -12.17 6.87
N GLU A 159 11.96 -12.85 5.74
CA GLU A 159 10.64 -13.20 5.18
C GLU A 159 9.99 -14.19 6.15
N PHE A 160 8.88 -13.78 6.76
CA PHE A 160 8.25 -14.58 7.78
C PHE A 160 7.19 -15.50 7.16
N HIS A 161 7.37 -16.81 7.33
CA HIS A 161 6.32 -17.80 7.03
C HIS A 161 5.57 -18.15 8.31
N VAL A 162 4.26 -17.89 8.35
CA VAL A 162 3.41 -18.32 9.47
C VAL A 162 2.88 -19.72 9.18
N ARG A 163 3.23 -20.68 10.05
CA ARG A 163 2.60 -22.01 10.10
C ARG A 163 1.57 -22.01 11.21
N VAL A 164 0.30 -22.25 10.89
CA VAL A 164 -0.77 -22.43 11.88
C VAL A 164 -1.13 -23.91 11.94
N ASN A 165 -1.11 -24.48 13.14
CA ASN A 165 -1.45 -25.91 13.39
C ASN A 165 -0.69 -26.92 12.52
N GLY A 166 0.58 -26.65 12.18
CA GLY A 166 1.42 -27.58 11.43
C GLY A 166 1.13 -27.68 9.93
N GLY A 167 0.19 -26.91 9.41
CA GLY A 167 -0.03 -26.70 7.97
C GLY A 167 0.62 -25.39 7.48
N GLU A 168 1.07 -25.39 6.23
CA GLU A 168 1.42 -24.16 5.51
C GLU A 168 0.12 -23.50 5.03
N VAL A 169 -0.10 -22.24 5.42
CA VAL A 169 -1.37 -21.54 5.17
C VAL A 169 -1.20 -20.56 4.02
N THR A 170 -2.14 -20.58 3.07
CA THR A 170 -2.01 -19.99 1.73
C THR A 170 -2.98 -18.84 1.44
N THR A 171 -3.69 -18.28 2.43
CA THR A 171 -4.74 -17.26 2.17
C THR A 171 -4.27 -15.81 2.37
N ASP A 172 -4.71 -14.91 1.48
CA ASP A 172 -4.47 -13.46 1.47
C ASP A 172 -4.77 -12.74 2.81
N ALA A 173 -5.69 -13.28 3.62
CA ALA A 173 -6.05 -12.74 4.93
C ALA A 173 -4.91 -12.82 5.98
N GLU A 174 -3.87 -13.63 5.76
CA GLU A 174 -2.74 -13.79 6.69
C GLU A 174 -1.46 -13.04 6.28
N GLU A 175 -1.38 -12.44 5.08
CA GLU A 175 -0.30 -11.49 4.73
C GLU A 175 -0.16 -10.39 5.80
N TYR A 176 -1.31 -10.02 6.38
CA TYR A 176 -1.48 -9.03 7.43
C TYR A 176 -1.16 -9.52 8.83
N VAL A 177 -1.05 -10.82 9.10
CA VAL A 177 -0.65 -11.32 10.43
C VAL A 177 0.88 -11.35 10.54
N VAL A 178 1.55 -11.51 9.41
CA VAL A 178 2.97 -11.81 9.28
C VAL A 178 3.87 -10.61 9.64
N ILE A 179 3.64 -9.45 9.04
CA ILE A 179 4.41 -8.22 9.35
C ILE A 179 4.22 -7.82 10.81
N PHE A 180 3.01 -7.94 11.32
CA PHE A 180 2.68 -7.56 12.68
C PHE A 180 3.22 -8.55 13.71
N LYS A 181 3.28 -9.85 13.37
CA LYS A 181 4.00 -10.84 14.19
C LYS A 181 5.48 -10.50 14.29
N GLY A 182 6.10 -10.04 13.21
CA GLY A 182 7.49 -9.56 13.20
C GLY A 182 7.72 -8.33 14.09
N LEU A 183 6.76 -7.41 14.13
CA LEU A 183 6.85 -6.19 14.95
C LEU A 183 6.53 -6.41 16.43
N CYS A 184 5.74 -7.45 16.76
CA CYS A 184 5.11 -7.55 18.08
C CYS A 184 5.26 -8.89 18.82
N GLY A 185 5.81 -9.95 18.19
CA GLY A 185 6.18 -11.21 18.88
C GLY A 185 5.02 -12.05 19.48
N TRP A 186 3.90 -12.18 18.79
CA TRP A 186 2.58 -12.37 19.43
C TRP A 186 2.15 -13.70 20.06
N TRP A 187 1.24 -13.54 21.05
CA TRP A 187 0.20 -14.48 21.49
C TRP A 187 -1.21 -13.84 21.75
N THR A 188 -1.52 -12.56 21.40
CA THR A 188 -2.88 -11.99 21.65
C THR A 188 -3.32 -10.86 20.70
N PRO A 189 -4.56 -10.85 20.17
CA PRO A 189 -5.16 -9.76 19.37
C PRO A 189 -5.17 -8.41 20.06
N ASP A 190 -4.16 -7.57 19.83
CA ASP A 190 -4.15 -6.17 20.22
C ASP A 190 -4.91 -5.30 19.18
N PRO A 191 -5.91 -4.50 19.61
CA PRO A 191 -6.71 -3.61 18.77
C PRO A 191 -5.91 -2.56 17.98
N ARG A 192 -4.65 -2.31 18.36
CA ARG A 192 -3.72 -1.44 17.61
C ARG A 192 -3.35 -2.00 16.24
N TYR A 193 -3.50 -3.30 16.01
CA TYR A 193 -3.12 -3.96 14.76
C TYR A 193 -4.30 -4.63 14.05
N PHE A 194 -5.32 -5.06 14.81
CA PHE A 194 -6.60 -5.54 14.29
C PHE A 194 -7.69 -4.57 14.73
N PRO A 195 -7.81 -3.40 14.07
CA PRO A 195 -8.78 -2.39 14.46
C PRO A 195 -10.21 -2.95 14.34
N PRO A 196 -11.14 -2.55 15.23
CA PRO A 196 -12.55 -2.82 15.00
C PRO A 196 -13.02 -2.14 13.71
N VAL A 197 -14.09 -2.67 13.10
CA VAL A 197 -14.67 -2.15 11.84
C VAL A 197 -14.93 -0.64 11.91
N SER A 198 -15.33 -0.11 13.07
CA SER A 198 -15.54 1.33 13.28
C SER A 198 -14.27 2.17 13.15
N GLU A 199 -13.11 1.65 13.54
CA GLU A 199 -11.82 2.35 13.37
C GLU A 199 -11.34 2.26 11.92
N ALA A 200 -11.52 1.11 11.25
CA ALA A 200 -11.27 1.00 9.81
C ALA A 200 -12.15 1.97 9.01
N ALA A 201 -13.44 2.09 9.33
CA ALA A 201 -14.37 3.00 8.66
C ALA A 201 -13.92 4.46 8.72
N LYS A 202 -13.37 4.93 9.86
CA LYS A 202 -12.81 6.29 9.98
C LYS A 202 -11.64 6.53 9.04
N VAL A 203 -10.75 5.54 8.90
CA VAL A 203 -9.65 5.60 7.94
C VAL A 203 -10.21 5.72 6.52
N TYR A 204 -11.16 4.85 6.15
CA TYR A 204 -11.83 4.94 4.86
C TYR A 204 -12.48 6.30 4.60
N GLU A 205 -13.20 6.86 5.57
CA GLU A 205 -13.86 8.17 5.44
C GLU A 205 -12.87 9.32 5.23
N PHE A 206 -11.73 9.29 5.92
CA PHE A 206 -10.66 10.29 5.76
C PHE A 206 -10.14 10.33 4.31
N PHE A 207 -9.90 9.16 3.70
CA PHE A 207 -9.44 9.08 2.30
C PHE A 207 -10.56 9.28 1.29
N ARG A 208 -11.80 8.88 1.61
CA ARG A 208 -12.95 8.92 0.69
C ARG A 208 -13.09 10.29 0.03
N SER A 209 -13.01 11.37 0.80
CA SER A 209 -13.18 12.72 0.26
C SER A 209 -12.06 13.13 -0.72
N ALA A 210 -10.83 12.65 -0.51
CA ALA A 210 -9.74 12.87 -1.46
C ALA A 210 -9.90 11.99 -2.70
N LEU A 211 -10.18 10.70 -2.52
CA LEU A 211 -10.38 9.75 -3.62
C LEU A 211 -11.56 10.14 -4.52
N VAL A 212 -12.66 10.59 -3.92
CA VAL A 212 -13.84 11.07 -4.66
C VAL A 212 -13.52 12.36 -5.43
N ARG A 213 -12.84 13.34 -4.80
CA ARG A 213 -12.42 14.56 -5.50
C ARG A 213 -11.51 14.27 -6.67
N GLU A 214 -10.56 13.35 -6.50
CA GLU A 214 -9.68 12.90 -7.58
C GLU A 214 -10.41 12.15 -8.68
N ARG A 215 -11.43 11.35 -8.34
CA ARG A 215 -12.31 10.72 -9.35
C ARG A 215 -13.03 11.76 -10.19
N PHE A 216 -13.47 12.86 -9.58
CA PHE A 216 -14.12 13.96 -10.30
C PHE A 216 -13.15 14.92 -11.00
N SER A 217 -11.85 14.90 -10.70
CA SER A 217 -10.86 15.77 -11.36
C SER A 217 -10.48 15.27 -12.76
N GLY A 218 -10.72 14.00 -13.07
CA GLY A 218 -10.54 13.43 -14.40
C GLY A 218 -10.43 11.89 -14.39
N ALA A 219 -10.56 11.32 -15.59
CA ALA A 219 -10.34 9.89 -15.81
C ALA A 219 -8.88 9.49 -15.54
N ILE A 220 -8.64 8.22 -15.24
CA ILE A 220 -7.29 7.68 -15.07
C ILE A 220 -6.55 7.74 -16.42
N THR A 221 -5.63 8.69 -16.54
CA THR A 221 -4.84 8.91 -17.77
C THR A 221 -3.58 8.03 -17.83
N THR A 222 -3.00 7.69 -16.68
CA THR A 222 -1.81 6.84 -16.61
C THR A 222 -2.20 5.37 -16.74
N LYS A 223 -1.79 4.74 -17.84
CA LYS A 223 -1.91 3.29 -18.07
C LYS A 223 -0.54 2.63 -18.00
N TYR A 224 -0.48 1.41 -17.49
CA TYR A 224 0.78 0.67 -17.36
C TYR A 224 0.67 -0.78 -17.79
N ASP A 225 1.77 -1.34 -18.27
CA ASP A 225 1.78 -2.72 -18.72
C ASP A 225 1.75 -3.66 -17.52
N ALA A 226 0.77 -4.57 -17.49
CA ALA A 226 0.73 -5.59 -16.46
C ALA A 226 2.04 -6.40 -16.48
N TYR A 227 2.55 -6.72 -15.29
CA TYR A 227 3.85 -7.33 -15.05
C TYR A 227 5.06 -6.50 -15.48
N GLY A 228 4.85 -5.26 -15.90
CA GLY A 228 5.90 -4.27 -16.12
C GLY A 228 6.43 -3.67 -14.81
N GLY A 229 7.38 -2.75 -14.96
CA GLY A 229 7.91 -1.96 -13.85
C GLY A 229 6.86 -1.05 -13.21
N CYS A 230 7.23 -0.41 -12.09
CA CYS A 230 6.34 0.54 -11.42
C CYS A 230 6.00 1.73 -12.34
N PRO A 231 4.72 2.10 -12.47
CA PRO A 231 4.31 3.20 -13.35
C PRO A 231 4.51 4.61 -12.79
N LEU A 232 4.79 4.73 -11.48
CA LEU A 232 4.91 5.99 -10.75
C LEU A 232 6.11 5.95 -9.79
#